data_AF-A0A0R0I0D3-F1
#
_entry.id   AF-A0A0R0I0D3-F1
#
_cell.length_a   1.000
_cell.length_b   1.000
_cell.length_c   1.000
_cell.angle_alpha   90.00
_cell.angle_beta   90.00
_cell.angle_gamma   90.00
#
_symmetry.space_group_name_H-M   'P 1'
#
loop_
_entity.id
_entity.type
_entity.pdbx_description
1 polymer ?
#
loop_
_entity_poly.entity_id
_entity_poly.type
_entity_poly.pdbx_seq_one_letter_code
_entity_poly.pdbx_strand_id
1 'polypeptide(L)' 'LEVFDHEKFNNWVEKGVAPAIEPSLKLYEDVLNLGFKVILLTGRSERHRSVTVDNLINAGFKEWDQLILR' A
#
# COMPACT_ATOMS: atom_id res chain seq x y z
N LEU A 1 24.60 -13.48 -1.24
CA LEU A 1 23.25 -13.00 -1.55
C LEU A 1 22.30 -13.65 -0.57
N GLU A 2 21.58 -12.88 0.22
CA GLU A 2 20.55 -13.41 1.11
C GLU A 2 19.33 -13.83 0.28
N VAL A 3 18.79 -15.02 0.54
CA VAL A 3 17.59 -15.52 -0.15
C VAL A 3 16.37 -14.86 0.49
N PHE A 4 15.44 -14.38 -0.34
CA PHE A 4 14.20 -13.78 0.12
C PHE A 4 13.35 -14.78 0.91
N ASP A 5 12.99 -14.43 2.14
CA ASP A 5 12.16 -15.23 3.02
C ASP A 5 10.71 -14.71 2.99
N HIS A 6 9.84 -15.46 2.33
CA HIS A 6 8.44 -15.10 2.17
C HIS A 6 7.69 -15.06 3.52
N GLU A 7 8.01 -15.93 4.48
CA GLU A 7 7.33 -15.94 5.78
C GLU A 7 7.73 -14.73 6.62
N LYS A 8 9.02 -14.37 6.63
CA LYS A 8 9.47 -13.14 7.28
C LYS A 8 8.82 -11.91 6.65
N PHE A 9 8.70 -11.88 5.32
CA PHE A 9 8.00 -10.78 4.65
C PHE A 9 6.52 -10.73 5.02
N ASN A 10 5.82 -11.86 5.07
CA ASN A 10 4.43 -11.91 5.50
C ASN A 10 4.28 -11.41 6.94
N ASN A 11 5.14 -11.86 7.85
CA ASN A 11 5.17 -11.41 9.24
C ASN A 11 5.48 -9.90 9.35
N TRP A 12 6.28 -9.34 8.44
CA TRP A 12 6.49 -7.90 8.33
C TRP A 12 5.24 -7.16 7.85
N VAL A 13 4.56 -7.68 6.83
CA VAL A 13 3.31 -7.10 6.30
C VAL A 13 2.22 -7.06 7.37
N GLU A 14 2.09 -8.12 8.18
CA GLU A 14 1.11 -8.21 9.27
C GLU A 14 1.32 -7.15 10.36
N LYS A 15 2.49 -6.53 10.44
CA LYS A 15 2.71 -5.44 11.40
C LYS A 15 2.00 -4.15 10.99
N GLY A 16 1.73 -3.93 9.70
CA GLY A 16 1.05 -2.71 9.23
C GLY A 16 1.76 -1.41 9.59
N VAL A 17 3.11 -1.40 9.52
CA VAL A 17 3.97 -0.26 9.89
C VAL A 17 4.88 0.21 8.74
N ALA A 18 4.56 -0.13 7.50
CA ALA A 18 5.35 0.32 6.36
C ALA A 18 5.13 1.84 6.16
N PRO A 19 6.19 2.67 6.22
CA PRO A 19 6.06 4.11 6.04
C PRO A 19 5.71 4.45 4.59
N ALA A 20 5.14 5.65 4.40
CA ALA A 20 4.98 6.21 3.07
C ALA A 20 6.35 6.45 2.41
N ILE A 21 6.38 6.31 1.09
CA ILE A 21 7.44 6.91 0.28
C ILE A 21 6.95 8.32 -0.04
N GLU A 22 7.55 9.33 0.59
CA GLU A 22 7.07 10.72 0.54
C GLU A 22 6.82 11.26 -0.89
N PRO A 23 7.73 11.06 -1.88
CA PRO A 23 7.44 11.47 -3.26
C PRO A 23 6.22 10.78 -3.88
N SER A 24 5.94 9.53 -3.50
CA SER A 24 4.77 8.78 -4.01
C SER A 24 3.47 9.27 -3.38
N LEU A 25 3.49 9.61 -2.08
CA LEU A 25 2.34 10.23 -1.42
C LEU A 25 2.04 11.60 -2.05
N LYS A 26 3.07 12.41 -2.30
CA LYS A 26 2.90 13.70 -2.96
C LYS A 26 2.28 13.58 -4.36
N LEU A 27 2.80 12.64 -5.17
CA LEU A 27 2.22 12.36 -6.49
C LEU A 27 0.76 11.91 -6.39
N TYR A 28 0.45 11.03 -5.45
CA TYR A 28 -0.91 10.54 -5.20
C TYR A 28 -1.87 11.68 -4.88
N GLU A 29 -1.50 12.59 -4.00
CA GLU A 29 -2.30 13.79 -3.68
C GLU A 29 -2.46 14.72 -4.87
N ASP A 30 -1.39 14.96 -5.64
CA ASP A 30 -1.42 15.87 -6.78
C ASP A 30 -2.35 15.35 -7.89
N VAL A 31 -2.33 14.04 -8.20
CA VAL A 31 -3.24 13.48 -9.22
C VAL A 31 -4.69 13.44 -8.74
N LEU A 32 -4.94 13.19 -7.45
CA LEU A 32 -6.30 13.30 -6.88
C LEU A 32 -6.83 14.73 -6.99
N ASN A 33 -6.01 15.73 -6.66
CA ASN A 33 -6.38 17.15 -6.76
C ASN A 33 -6.66 17.59 -8.20
N LEU A 34 -6.09 16.91 -9.19
CA LEU A 34 -6.37 17.11 -10.62
C LEU A 34 -7.62 16.35 -11.10
N GLY A 35 -8.29 15.59 -10.24
CA GLY A 35 -9.52 14.85 -10.55
C GLY A 35 -9.28 13.47 -11.17
N PHE A 36 -8.05 12.94 -11.14
CA PHE A 36 -7.80 11.58 -11.59
C PHE A 36 -8.31 10.55 -10.58
N LYS A 37 -8.81 9.43 -11.09
CA LYS A 37 -9.06 8.24 -10.30
C LYS A 37 -7.75 7.48 -10.11
N VAL A 38 -7.44 7.12 -8.86
CA VAL A 38 -6.26 6.31 -8.54
C VAL A 38 -6.66 4.88 -8.24
N ILE A 39 -6.02 3.94 -8.92
CA ILE A 39 -6.10 2.51 -8.63
C ILE A 39 -4.76 2.06 -8.05
N LEU A 40 -4.79 1.40 -6.89
CA LEU A 40 -3.63 0.81 -6.25
C LEU A 40 -3.56 -0.68 -6.61
N LEU A 41 -2.45 -1.12 -7.21
CA LEU A 41 -2.22 -2.51 -7.60
C LEU A 41 -1.00 -3.06 -6.86
N THR A 42 -1.15 -4.21 -6.22
CA THR A 42 -0.06 -4.82 -5.44
C THR A 42 -0.01 -6.34 -5.57
N GLY A 43 1.19 -6.90 -5.37
CA GLY A 43 1.40 -8.35 -5.29
C GLY A 43 1.10 -8.95 -3.92
N ARG A 44 0.68 -8.16 -2.93
CA ARG A 44 0.21 -8.69 -1.64
C ARG A 44 -1.01 -9.59 -1.86
N SER A 45 -1.06 -10.70 -1.12
CA SER A 45 -2.23 -11.58 -1.11
C SER A 45 -3.45 -10.90 -0.52
N GLU A 46 -4.64 -11.23 -1.03
CA GLU A 46 -5.95 -10.82 -0.49
C GLU A 46 -6.09 -11.04 1.02
N ARG A 47 -5.42 -12.06 1.60
CA ARG A 47 -5.43 -12.28 3.06
C ARG A 47 -4.86 -11.11 3.86
N HIS A 48 -4.01 -10.29 3.24
CA HIS A 48 -3.40 -9.10 3.84
C HIS A 48 -4.18 -7.81 3.55
N ARG A 49 -5.40 -7.89 2.99
CA ARG A 49 -6.17 -6.70 2.59
C ARG A 49 -6.39 -5.74 3.75
N SER A 50 -6.87 -6.22 4.90
CA SER A 50 -7.19 -5.35 6.05
C SER A 50 -5.95 -4.58 6.52
N VAL A 51 -4.86 -5.30 6.84
CA VAL A 51 -3.61 -4.65 7.31
C VAL A 51 -3.01 -3.71 6.26
N THR A 52 -3.21 -4.00 4.97
CA THR A 52 -2.77 -3.13 3.88
C THR A 52 -3.59 -1.85 3.83
N VAL A 53 -4.91 -1.93 3.96
CA VAL A 53 -5.80 -0.77 3.99
C VAL A 53 -5.48 0.11 5.19
N ASP A 54 -5.37 -0.48 6.38
CA ASP A 54 -5.07 0.26 7.61
C ASP A 54 -3.72 0.98 7.51
N ASN A 55 -2.70 0.30 6.99
CA ASN A 55 -1.39 0.91 6.77
C ASN A 55 -1.43 2.03 5.73
N LEU A 56 -2.17 1.86 4.63
CA LEU A 56 -2.31 2.91 3.61
C LEU A 56 -2.95 4.17 4.19
N ILE A 57 -4.04 4.02 4.95
CA ILE A 57 -4.74 5.13 5.61
C ILE A 57 -3.81 5.85 6.60
N ASN A 58 -3.10 5.09 7.43
CA ASN A 58 -2.14 5.63 8.40
C ASN A 58 -0.95 6.32 7.72
N ALA A 59 -0.55 5.84 6.53
CA ALA A 59 0.49 6.42 5.70
C ALA A 59 0.02 7.60 4.83
N GLY A 60 -1.27 7.98 4.88
CA GLY A 60 -1.82 9.16 4.19
C GLY A 60 -2.57 8.89 2.89
N PHE A 61 -2.57 7.65 2.38
CA PHE A 61 -3.37 7.27 1.21
C PHE A 61 -4.82 7.00 1.67
N LYS A 62 -5.84 7.69 1.16
CA LYS A 62 -7.21 7.60 1.74
C LYS A 62 -8.36 7.54 0.73
N GLU A 63 -8.15 8.02 -0.49
CA GLU A 63 -9.21 8.24 -1.49
C GLU A 63 -8.96 7.49 -2.81
N TRP A 64 -8.35 6.30 -2.76
CA TRP A 64 -8.21 5.49 -3.97
C TRP A 64 -9.57 4.99 -4.46
N ASP A 65 -9.74 4.86 -5.78
CA ASP A 65 -10.96 4.33 -6.42
C ASP A 65 -11.03 2.81 -6.26
N GLN A 66 -9.90 2.11 -6.43
CA GLN A 66 -9.80 0.67 -6.23
C GLN A 66 -8.45 0.26 -5.64
N LEU A 67 -8.46 -0.81 -4.84
CA LEU A 67 -7.27 -1.49 -4.33
C LEU A 67 -7.33 -2.97 -4.73
N ILE A 68 -6.45 -3.36 -5.66
CA ILE A 68 -6.38 -4.69 -6.27
C ILE A 68 -5.18 -5.45 -5.66
N LEU A 69 -5.47 -6.58 -5.02
CA LEU A 69 -4.49 -7.51 -4.46
C LEU A 69 -4.49 -8.81 -5.28
N ARG A 70 -3.57 -9.72 -4.96
CA ARG A 70 -3.43 -11.05 -5.57
C ARG A 70 -4.24 -12.13 -4.86
#